data_AF-A0A534KX12-F1
#
_entry.id   AF-A0A534KX12-F1
#
_cell.length_a   1.000
_cell.length_b   1.000
_cell.length_c   1.000
_cell.angle_alpha   90.00
_cell.angle_beta   90.00
_cell.angle_gamma   90.00
#
_symmetry.space_group_name_H-M   'P 1'
#
loop_
_entity.id
_entity.type
_entity.pdbx_description
1 polymer ?
#
loop_
_entity_poly.entity_id
_entity_poly.type
_entity_poly.pdbx_seq_one_letter_code
_entity_poly.pdbx_strand_id
1 'polypeptide(L)'
;MKIDGCEFPDDLLYDSDGLVWARPLTSGDVQVGITSIYAAVAGRIAKVSGKTAGVEYAKGSAIGFLESGKYFGPIRAPVGGVLQEINPKVLVKPRTMMEDLYREGWIARVHPSNLAADRRSLLALPAAAEFLAKQIAALRVRCFAAFPDYEMFEIGVECAAVLVKLNELLVQVPLGEIVHLVTDDPTSPIEMVRWSDETGQPVIDERREGPLFHFLVRKTS
;
A
#
# COMPACT_ATOMS: atom_id res chain seq x y z
N MET A 1 9.65 8.41 -8.00
CA MET A 1 9.42 7.67 -9.26
C MET A 1 8.11 6.89 -9.18
N LYS A 2 7.42 6.66 -10.31
CA LYS A 2 6.28 5.72 -10.38
C LYS A 2 6.60 4.58 -11.34
N ILE A 3 6.28 3.35 -10.95
CA ILE A 3 6.45 2.12 -11.77
C ILE A 3 5.10 1.41 -11.72
N ASP A 4 4.44 1.25 -12.87
CA ASP A 4 3.10 0.61 -12.98
C ASP A 4 2.08 1.14 -11.96
N GLY A 5 2.09 2.46 -11.74
CA GLY A 5 1.22 3.16 -10.79
C GLY A 5 1.70 3.14 -9.33
N CYS A 6 2.64 2.27 -8.96
CA CYS A 6 3.20 2.22 -7.62
C CYS A 6 4.22 3.35 -7.42
N GLU A 7 4.07 4.10 -6.33
CA GLU A 7 5.00 5.17 -5.97
C GLU A 7 6.24 4.62 -5.26
N PHE A 8 7.41 5.16 -5.61
CA PHE A 8 8.71 4.87 -5.00
C PHE A 8 9.53 6.18 -4.92
N PRO A 9 9.63 6.83 -3.75
CA PRO A 9 10.51 7.97 -3.54
C PRO A 9 11.99 7.66 -3.83
N ASP A 10 12.74 8.66 -4.28
CA ASP A 10 14.16 8.54 -4.64
C ASP A 10 15.12 8.72 -3.46
N ASP A 11 14.65 9.29 -2.35
CA ASP A 11 15.36 9.43 -1.07
C ASP A 11 15.46 8.13 -0.25
N LEU A 12 14.88 7.04 -0.76
CA LEU A 12 14.77 5.76 -0.07
C LEU A 12 15.61 4.65 -0.69
N LEU A 13 15.87 3.63 0.12
CA LEU A 13 16.49 2.39 -0.28
C LEU A 13 15.45 1.28 -0.28
N TYR A 14 15.50 0.39 -1.25
CA TYR A 14 14.54 -0.69 -1.42
C TYR A 14 15.22 -2.04 -1.27
N ASP A 15 14.64 -2.92 -0.45
CA ASP A 15 15.19 -4.26 -0.22
C ASP A 15 14.91 -5.16 -1.42
N SER A 16 15.96 -5.58 -2.11
CA SER A 16 15.85 -6.50 -3.26
C SER A 16 15.31 -7.87 -2.87
N ASP A 17 15.43 -8.24 -1.60
CA ASP A 17 15.04 -9.54 -1.07
C ASP A 17 13.61 -9.53 -0.48
N GLY A 18 12.96 -8.35 -0.45
CA GLY A 18 11.72 -8.12 0.29
C GLY A 18 10.82 -7.07 -0.34
N LEU A 19 9.78 -6.69 0.41
CA LEU A 19 8.81 -5.66 0.02
C LEU A 19 8.84 -4.48 1.01
N VAL A 20 10.03 -4.15 1.49
CA VAL A 20 10.26 -3.08 2.48
C VAL A 20 11.18 -2.01 1.92
N TRP A 21 11.01 -0.79 2.42
CA TRP A 21 11.95 0.31 2.21
C TRP A 21 12.73 0.59 3.48
N ALA A 22 13.92 1.15 3.32
CA ALA A 22 14.82 1.58 4.37
C ALA A 22 15.23 3.04 4.17
N ARG A 23 15.13 3.85 5.24
CA ARG A 23 15.64 5.23 5.30
C ARG A 23 16.74 5.31 6.35
N PRO A 24 18.00 5.47 5.96
CA PRO A 24 19.07 5.80 6.89
C PRO A 24 18.83 7.16 7.53
N LEU A 25 19.01 7.25 8.85
CA LEU A 25 18.90 8.48 9.62
C LEU A 25 20.29 9.03 9.97
N THR A 26 20.34 10.32 10.33
CA THR A 26 21.58 10.96 10.81
C THR A 26 22.08 10.40 12.13
N SER A 27 21.23 9.71 12.91
CA SER A 27 21.62 9.00 14.14
C SER A 27 22.43 7.73 13.88
N GLY A 28 22.47 7.24 12.63
CA GLY A 28 23.02 5.93 12.27
C GLY A 28 21.98 4.80 12.28
N ASP A 29 20.77 5.06 12.79
CA ASP A 29 19.66 4.10 12.69
C ASP A 29 19.05 4.07 11.28
N VAL A 30 18.26 3.02 11.03
CA VAL A 30 17.49 2.83 9.80
C VAL A 30 16.01 2.74 10.14
N GLN A 31 15.20 3.62 9.58
CA GLN A 31 13.75 3.46 9.57
C GLN A 31 13.35 2.46 8.50
N VAL A 32 12.39 1.60 8.83
CA VAL A 32 11.88 0.56 7.94
C VAL A 32 10.37 0.73 7.80
N GLY A 33 9.87 0.65 6.57
CA GLY A 33 8.45 0.60 6.26
C GLY A 33 8.16 -0.38 5.13
N ILE A 34 6.88 -0.52 4.79
CA ILE A 34 6.45 -1.39 3.69
C ILE A 34 6.38 -0.59 2.39
N THR A 35 6.66 -1.22 1.25
CA THR A 35 6.53 -0.56 -0.07
C THR A 35 5.08 -0.49 -0.52
N SER A 36 4.80 0.35 -1.52
CA SER A 36 3.50 0.39 -2.22
C SER A 36 3.08 -1.01 -2.71
N ILE A 37 4.05 -1.84 -3.11
CA ILE A 37 3.81 -3.22 -3.54
C ILE A 37 3.24 -4.04 -2.38
N TYR A 38 3.87 -3.97 -1.21
CA TYR A 38 3.40 -4.74 -0.06
C TYR A 38 2.02 -4.27 0.41
N ALA A 39 1.79 -2.96 0.49
CA ALA A 39 0.50 -2.42 0.88
C ALA A 39 -0.63 -2.87 -0.08
N ALA A 40 -0.36 -2.90 -1.39
CA ALA A 40 -1.32 -3.39 -2.37
C ALA A 40 -1.61 -4.89 -2.22
N VAL A 41 -0.59 -5.72 -1.96
CA VAL A 41 -0.77 -7.16 -1.67
C VAL A 41 -1.56 -7.38 -0.39
N ALA A 42 -1.26 -6.60 0.64
CA ALA A 42 -1.93 -6.72 1.93
C ALA A 42 -3.41 -6.33 1.84
N GLY A 43 -3.76 -5.33 1.02
CA GLY A 43 -5.09 -4.71 1.06
C GLY A 43 -5.31 -3.95 2.37
N ARG A 44 -6.57 -3.68 2.75
CA ARG A 44 -6.92 -2.88 3.94
C ARG A 44 -6.35 -3.49 5.23
N ILE A 45 -5.21 -2.96 5.67
CA ILE A 45 -4.50 -3.40 6.88
C ILE A 45 -5.38 -3.15 8.11
N ALA A 46 -5.81 -4.23 8.76
CA ALA A 46 -6.65 -4.21 9.94
C ALA A 46 -5.85 -4.16 11.24
N LYS A 47 -4.68 -4.81 11.26
CA LYS A 47 -3.82 -4.89 12.46
C LYS A 47 -2.35 -4.94 12.08
N VAL A 48 -1.53 -4.33 12.93
CA VAL A 48 -0.07 -4.37 12.86
C VAL A 48 0.46 -4.76 14.23
N SER A 49 1.49 -5.58 14.26
CA SER A 49 2.20 -5.95 15.48
C SER A 49 3.71 -5.86 15.27
N GLY A 50 4.42 -5.41 16.31
CA GLY A 50 5.87 -5.32 16.31
C GLY A 50 6.50 -6.39 17.19
N LYS A 51 7.76 -6.70 16.92
CA LYS A 51 8.62 -7.47 17.83
C LYS A 51 9.15 -6.61 18.98
N THR A 52 9.82 -7.25 19.92
CA THR A 52 10.33 -6.62 21.14
C THR A 52 11.49 -5.68 20.84
N ALA A 53 11.36 -4.41 21.20
CA ALA A 53 12.45 -3.45 21.11
C ALA A 53 13.58 -3.78 22.12
N GLY A 54 14.80 -3.34 21.83
CA GLY A 54 16.02 -3.65 22.59
C GLY A 54 16.64 -5.02 22.30
N VAL A 55 16.07 -5.77 21.35
CA VAL A 55 16.55 -7.11 20.97
C VAL A 55 17.22 -7.06 19.60
N GLU A 56 18.28 -7.85 19.43
CA GLU A 56 18.96 -8.02 18.14
C GLU A 56 18.20 -9.00 17.24
N TYR A 57 17.94 -8.57 16.01
CA TYR A 57 17.28 -9.34 14.96
C TYR A 57 18.21 -9.46 13.76
N ALA A 58 18.32 -10.67 13.20
CA ALA A 58 19.09 -10.90 11.99
C ALA A 58 18.40 -10.27 10.76
N LYS A 59 19.17 -9.90 9.74
CA LYS A 59 18.62 -9.54 8.42
C LYS A 59 17.68 -10.65 7.94
N GLY A 60 16.54 -10.26 7.37
CA GLY A 60 15.51 -11.18 6.86
C GLY A 60 14.59 -11.79 7.93
N SER A 61 14.91 -11.64 9.21
CA SER A 61 14.02 -12.07 10.31
C SER A 61 12.82 -11.14 10.43
N ALA A 62 11.71 -11.64 10.98
CA ALA A 62 10.51 -10.83 11.18
C ALA A 62 10.71 -9.84 12.34
N ILE A 63 10.51 -8.55 12.07
CA ILE A 63 10.49 -7.44 13.04
C ILE A 63 9.07 -6.96 13.35
N GLY A 64 8.10 -7.42 12.57
CA GLY A 64 6.68 -7.18 12.80
C GLY A 64 5.82 -8.08 11.92
N PHE A 65 4.51 -7.96 12.05
CA PHE A 65 3.52 -8.63 11.22
C PHE A 65 2.40 -7.66 10.89
N LEU A 66 1.87 -7.78 9.69
CA LEU A 66 0.66 -7.09 9.26
C LEU A 66 -0.44 -8.11 8.96
N GLU A 67 -1.66 -7.70 9.23
CA GLU A 67 -2.87 -8.51 9.07
C GLU A 67 -3.97 -7.66 8.42
N SER A 68 -4.65 -8.24 7.44
CA SER A 68 -5.84 -7.71 6.78
C SER A 68 -6.86 -8.84 6.61
N GLY A 69 -8.04 -8.53 6.07
CA GLY A 69 -9.01 -9.55 5.70
C GLY A 69 -8.55 -10.53 4.61
N LYS A 70 -7.45 -10.20 3.89
CA LYS A 70 -6.94 -10.99 2.75
C LYS A 70 -5.55 -11.56 2.97
N TYR A 71 -4.80 -11.05 3.94
CA TYR A 71 -3.37 -11.30 4.06
C TYR A 71 -2.93 -11.31 5.52
N PHE A 72 -2.03 -12.24 5.85
CA PHE A 72 -1.25 -12.23 7.07
C PHE A 72 0.20 -12.56 6.74
N GLY A 73 1.14 -11.70 7.15
CA GLY A 73 2.54 -11.94 6.81
C GLY A 73 3.55 -11.09 7.59
N PRO A 74 4.84 -11.51 7.56
CA PRO A 74 5.89 -10.86 8.30
C PRO A 74 6.40 -9.60 7.59
N ILE A 75 6.73 -8.57 8.36
CA ILE A 75 7.59 -7.48 7.92
C ILE A 75 9.02 -7.88 8.29
N ARG A 76 9.85 -8.12 7.26
CA ARG A 76 11.21 -8.61 7.43
C ARG A 76 12.19 -7.46 7.59
N ALA A 77 13.21 -7.65 8.41
CA ALA A 77 14.27 -6.67 8.62
C ALA A 77 15.17 -6.59 7.38
N PRO A 78 15.30 -5.42 6.73
CA PRO A 78 16.20 -5.26 5.59
C PRO A 78 17.68 -5.23 6.01
N VAL A 79 17.94 -4.93 7.29
CA VAL A 79 19.26 -4.89 7.91
C VAL A 79 19.23 -5.68 9.22
N GLY A 80 20.35 -6.31 9.58
CA GLY A 80 20.51 -6.94 10.89
C GLY A 80 20.91 -5.93 11.94
N GLY A 81 20.40 -6.09 13.16
CA GLY A 81 20.81 -5.29 14.31
C GLY A 81 19.75 -5.15 15.39
N VAL A 82 19.94 -4.18 16.28
CA VAL A 82 19.06 -3.98 17.44
C VAL A 82 17.82 -3.21 17.02
N LEU A 83 16.64 -3.79 17.23
CA LEU A 83 15.37 -3.11 17.04
C LEU A 83 15.21 -2.04 18.12
N GLN A 84 15.36 -0.77 17.76
CA GLN A 84 15.32 0.35 18.70
C GLN A 84 13.88 0.68 19.11
N GLU A 85 12.97 0.69 18.14
CA GLU A 85 11.58 1.05 18.40
C GLU A 85 10.63 0.45 17.36
N ILE A 86 9.38 0.29 17.78
CA ILE A 86 8.24 0.07 16.89
C ILE A 86 7.42 1.35 16.89
N ASN A 87 7.01 1.81 15.72
CA ASN A 87 6.22 3.03 15.59
C ASN A 87 4.86 2.87 16.30
N PRO A 88 4.62 3.59 17.41
CA PRO A 88 3.36 3.44 18.16
C PRO A 88 2.15 3.89 17.33
N LYS A 89 2.34 4.80 16.37
CA LYS A 89 1.27 5.33 15.54
C LYS A 89 0.62 4.26 14.68
N VAL A 90 1.41 3.39 14.05
CA VAL A 90 0.87 2.31 13.19
C VAL A 90 0.29 1.14 14.00
N LEU A 91 0.69 0.98 15.27
CA LEU A 91 0.06 0.02 16.17
C LEU A 91 -1.36 0.45 16.56
N VAL A 92 -1.56 1.75 16.80
CA VAL A 92 -2.87 2.33 17.16
C VAL A 92 -3.72 2.56 15.91
N LYS A 93 -3.11 3.05 14.82
CA LYS A 93 -3.76 3.35 13.53
C LYS A 93 -3.01 2.64 12.39
N PRO A 94 -3.23 1.33 12.17
CA PRO A 94 -2.62 0.56 11.07
C PRO A 94 -2.72 1.19 9.69
N ARG A 95 -3.83 1.90 9.42
CA ARG A 95 -4.10 2.58 8.15
C ARG A 95 -3.05 3.64 7.78
N THR A 96 -2.29 4.17 8.75
CA THR A 96 -1.18 5.09 8.46
C THR A 96 -0.11 4.46 7.56
N MET A 97 0.07 3.14 7.59
CA MET A 97 1.00 2.43 6.69
C MET A 97 0.57 2.48 5.21
N MET A 98 -0.67 2.88 4.93
CA MET A 98 -1.21 3.08 3.58
C MET A 98 -1.41 4.57 3.26
N GLU A 99 -1.91 5.36 4.21
CA GLU A 99 -2.18 6.80 4.03
C GLU A 99 -0.90 7.64 3.88
N ASP A 100 0.17 7.28 4.60
CA ASP A 100 1.45 7.99 4.60
C ASP A 100 2.62 7.02 4.58
N LEU A 101 2.58 6.12 3.61
CA LEU A 101 3.38 4.90 3.50
C LEU A 101 4.91 5.14 3.59
N TYR A 102 5.39 6.28 3.10
CA TYR A 102 6.82 6.61 3.05
C TYR A 102 7.28 7.65 4.07
N ARG A 103 6.38 8.22 4.88
CA ARG A 103 6.75 9.13 5.97
C ARG A 103 6.30 8.53 7.29
N GLU A 104 5.07 8.79 7.71
CA GLU A 104 4.56 8.40 9.04
C GLU A 104 4.21 6.90 9.16
N GLY A 105 4.15 6.19 8.04
CA GLY A 105 3.81 4.77 7.92
C GLY A 105 4.97 3.79 8.14
N TRP A 106 6.13 4.25 8.62
CA TRP A 106 7.22 3.36 9.04
C TRP A 106 6.80 2.46 10.20
N ILE A 107 7.33 1.24 10.28
CA ILE A 107 7.00 0.28 11.34
C ILE A 107 8.07 0.21 12.44
N ALA A 108 9.34 0.32 12.07
CA ALA A 108 10.45 0.02 12.96
C ALA A 108 11.64 0.93 12.73
N ARG A 109 12.38 1.24 13.81
CA ARG A 109 13.73 1.80 13.73
C ARG A 109 14.71 0.74 14.20
N VAL A 110 15.71 0.43 13.37
CA VAL A 110 16.73 -0.58 13.65
C VAL A 110 18.09 0.09 13.69
N HIS A 111 18.87 -0.16 14.73
CA HIS A 111 20.28 0.20 14.78
C HIS A 111 21.09 -0.93 14.13
N PRO A 112 21.65 -0.73 12.94
CA PRO A 112 22.28 -1.80 12.18
C PRO A 112 23.61 -2.22 12.80
N SER A 113 23.82 -3.53 12.98
CA SER A 113 25.12 -4.06 13.46
C SER A 113 26.21 -3.94 12.39
N ASN A 114 25.85 -3.99 11.10
CA ASN A 114 26.78 -3.79 9.98
C ASN A 114 26.06 -3.29 8.71
N LEU A 115 25.76 -1.99 8.68
CA LEU A 115 25.06 -1.38 7.55
C LEU A 115 25.84 -1.52 6.23
N ALA A 116 27.16 -1.46 6.24
CA ALA A 116 27.99 -1.55 5.04
C ALA A 116 27.85 -2.91 4.33
N ALA A 117 27.71 -4.00 5.09
CA ALA A 117 27.46 -5.32 4.54
C ALA A 117 26.02 -5.44 4.00
N ASP A 118 25.03 -5.00 4.78
CA ASP A 118 23.61 -5.13 4.42
C ASP A 118 23.20 -4.20 3.27
N ARG A 119 23.94 -3.11 3.05
CA ARG A 119 23.70 -2.13 1.97
C ARG A 119 23.65 -2.78 0.59
N ARG A 120 24.26 -3.95 0.39
CA ARG A 120 24.32 -4.66 -0.89
C ARG A 120 22.95 -5.10 -1.43
N SER A 121 21.99 -5.40 -0.55
CA SER A 121 20.61 -5.73 -0.96
C SER A 121 19.66 -4.54 -0.86
N LEU A 122 20.16 -3.38 -0.44
CA LEU A 122 19.39 -2.15 -0.38
C LEU A 122 19.74 -1.29 -1.58
N LEU A 123 18.82 -1.16 -2.52
CA LEU A 123 19.05 -0.49 -3.78
C LEU A 123 18.37 0.87 -3.79
N ALA A 124 19.09 1.91 -4.20
CA ALA A 124 18.51 3.22 -4.47
C ALA A 124 17.93 3.26 -5.89
N LEU A 125 17.05 4.22 -6.16
CA LEU A 125 16.69 4.54 -7.54
C LEU A 125 17.85 5.25 -8.26
N PRO A 126 18.04 5.02 -9.57
CA PRO A 126 17.21 4.22 -10.47
C PRO A 126 17.55 2.72 -10.50
N ALA A 127 18.63 2.27 -9.82
CA ALA A 127 19.07 0.87 -9.84
C ALA A 127 17.99 -0.11 -9.36
N ALA A 128 17.07 0.34 -8.50
CA ALA A 128 15.97 -0.46 -8.02
C ALA A 128 14.83 -0.70 -9.03
N ALA A 129 14.73 0.11 -10.08
CA ALA A 129 13.52 0.17 -10.91
C ALA A 129 13.19 -1.18 -11.59
N GLU A 130 14.20 -1.87 -12.11
CA GLU A 130 13.98 -3.12 -12.84
C GLU A 130 13.44 -4.23 -11.92
N PHE A 131 13.99 -4.38 -10.71
CA PHE A 131 13.50 -5.43 -9.81
C PHE A 131 12.13 -5.08 -9.23
N LEU A 132 11.86 -3.80 -8.95
CA LEU A 132 10.54 -3.35 -8.49
C LEU A 132 9.47 -3.64 -9.55
N ALA A 133 9.75 -3.37 -10.82
CA ALA A 133 8.87 -3.74 -11.93
C ALA A 133 8.65 -5.27 -12.00
N LYS A 134 9.70 -6.07 -11.84
CA LYS A 134 9.58 -7.54 -11.78
C LYS A 134 8.72 -8.01 -10.60
N GLN A 135 8.86 -7.40 -9.43
CA GLN A 135 8.04 -7.71 -8.25
C GLN A 135 6.57 -7.37 -8.49
N ILE A 136 6.28 -6.20 -9.06
CA ILE A 136 4.91 -5.78 -9.41
C ILE A 136 4.28 -6.80 -10.37
N ALA A 137 4.99 -7.16 -11.44
CA ALA A 137 4.51 -8.13 -12.42
C ALA A 137 4.31 -9.53 -11.81
N ALA A 138 5.27 -10.02 -11.01
CA ALA A 138 5.22 -11.34 -10.40
C ALA A 138 4.07 -11.48 -9.38
N LEU A 139 3.84 -10.43 -8.59
CA LEU A 139 2.78 -10.38 -7.58
C LEU A 139 1.43 -9.92 -8.16
N ARG A 140 1.38 -9.57 -9.46
CA ARG A 140 0.20 -9.01 -10.14
C ARG A 140 -0.39 -7.82 -9.37
N VAL A 141 0.50 -7.00 -8.83
CA VAL A 141 0.13 -5.84 -8.02
C VAL A 141 -0.43 -4.74 -8.89
N ARG A 142 -1.45 -4.08 -8.37
CA ARG A 142 -2.04 -2.89 -8.94
C ARG A 142 -2.00 -1.80 -7.89
N CYS A 143 -1.24 -0.74 -8.15
CA CYS A 143 -1.25 0.44 -7.31
C CYS A 143 -2.14 1.52 -7.95
N PHE A 144 -3.19 1.88 -7.23
CA PHE A 144 -4.06 2.99 -7.59
C PHE A 144 -3.55 4.30 -6.96
N ALA A 145 -4.18 5.43 -7.31
CA ALA A 145 -3.87 6.73 -6.72
C ALA A 145 -4.07 6.78 -5.19
N ALA A 146 -4.87 5.86 -4.65
CA ALA A 146 -5.04 5.63 -3.22
C ALA A 146 -5.36 4.16 -2.94
N PHE A 147 -5.14 3.70 -1.70
CA PHE A 147 -5.55 2.37 -1.28
C PHE A 147 -7.05 2.36 -0.98
N PRO A 148 -7.85 1.48 -1.62
CA PRO A 148 -9.27 1.40 -1.36
C PRO A 148 -9.58 0.74 -0.03
N ASP A 149 -10.68 1.16 0.57
CA ASP A 149 -11.20 0.66 1.84
C ASP A 149 -12.28 -0.41 1.64
N TYR A 150 -13.06 -0.28 0.57
CA TYR A 150 -14.08 -1.22 0.14
C TYR A 150 -13.86 -1.56 -1.32
N GLU A 151 -14.30 -2.75 -1.71
CA GLU A 151 -14.34 -3.17 -3.11
C GLU A 151 -15.75 -3.60 -3.46
N MET A 152 -16.18 -3.24 -4.66
CA MET A 152 -17.45 -3.62 -5.26
C MET A 152 -17.20 -4.12 -6.68
N PHE A 153 -17.77 -5.27 -7.02
CA PHE A 153 -17.60 -5.91 -8.32
C PHE A 153 -18.96 -6.08 -9.00
N GLU A 154 -19.15 -5.38 -10.11
CA GLU A 154 -20.38 -5.39 -10.91
C GLU A 154 -20.06 -5.80 -12.34
N ILE A 155 -19.91 -7.12 -12.54
CA ILE A 155 -19.42 -7.73 -13.78
C ILE A 155 -20.49 -8.67 -14.33
N GLY A 156 -20.76 -8.60 -15.63
CA GLY A 156 -21.68 -9.50 -16.34
C GLY A 156 -23.09 -8.90 -16.52
N VAL A 157 -24.11 -9.76 -16.53
CA VAL A 157 -25.48 -9.39 -16.95
C VAL A 157 -26.21 -8.43 -16.00
N GLU A 158 -25.68 -8.20 -14.79
CA GLU A 158 -26.25 -7.26 -13.80
C GLU A 158 -25.63 -5.86 -13.83
N CYS A 159 -24.79 -5.56 -14.82
CA CYS A 159 -24.02 -4.30 -14.86
C CYS A 159 -24.88 -3.03 -14.97
N ALA A 160 -26.16 -3.13 -15.33
CA ALA A 160 -27.10 -1.99 -15.35
C ALA A 160 -27.38 -1.37 -13.95
N ALA A 161 -26.96 -2.02 -12.86
CA ALA A 161 -27.20 -1.55 -11.49
C ALA A 161 -25.97 -0.93 -10.80
N VAL A 162 -24.87 -0.68 -11.53
CA VAL A 162 -23.59 -0.18 -10.99
C VAL A 162 -23.77 1.02 -10.06
N LEU A 163 -24.42 2.09 -10.53
CA LEU A 163 -24.60 3.32 -9.74
C LEU A 163 -25.54 3.14 -8.54
N VAL A 164 -26.56 2.29 -8.67
CA VAL A 164 -27.51 2.02 -7.59
C VAL A 164 -26.78 1.34 -6.43
N LYS A 165 -26.06 0.25 -6.72
CA LYS A 165 -25.29 -0.49 -5.72
C LYS A 165 -24.16 0.35 -5.14
N LEU A 166 -23.51 1.19 -5.96
CA LEU A 166 -22.51 2.15 -5.46
C LEU A 166 -23.12 3.11 -4.43
N ASN A 167 -24.28 3.68 -4.73
CA ASN A 167 -24.98 4.59 -3.81
C ASN A 167 -25.38 3.88 -2.51
N GLU A 168 -25.93 2.66 -2.60
CA GLU A 168 -26.29 1.85 -1.42
C GLU A 168 -25.06 1.56 -0.53
N LEU A 169 -23.93 1.20 -1.14
CA LEU A 169 -22.68 1.00 -0.42
C LEU A 169 -22.22 2.30 0.25
N LEU A 170 -22.24 3.42 -0.47
CA LEU A 170 -21.78 4.72 0.05
C LEU A 170 -22.62 5.23 1.23
N VAL A 171 -23.84 4.74 1.46
CA VAL A 171 -24.61 5.04 2.68
C VAL A 171 -23.91 4.49 3.94
N GLN A 172 -23.20 3.37 3.80
CA GLN A 172 -22.52 2.69 4.91
C GLN A 172 -21.04 3.08 5.03
N VAL A 173 -20.46 3.65 3.97
CA VAL A 173 -19.05 4.06 3.92
C VAL A 173 -18.85 5.35 4.73
N PRO A 174 -17.95 5.34 5.73
CA PRO A 174 -17.53 6.54 6.46
C PRO A 174 -16.94 7.64 5.56
N LEU A 175 -17.10 8.89 5.99
CA LEU A 175 -16.51 10.05 5.30
C LEU A 175 -14.99 9.91 5.14
N GLY A 176 -14.52 10.19 3.92
CA GLY A 176 -13.11 10.12 3.54
C GLY A 176 -12.63 8.73 3.12
N GLU A 177 -13.40 7.66 3.35
CA GLU A 177 -13.08 6.31 2.88
C GLU A 177 -13.35 6.15 1.37
N ILE A 178 -12.67 5.19 0.76
CA ILE A 178 -12.53 5.04 -0.68
C ILE A 178 -13.12 3.68 -1.10
N VAL A 179 -14.01 3.71 -2.09
CA VAL A 179 -14.57 2.52 -2.71
C VAL A 179 -13.84 2.28 -4.03
N HIS A 180 -13.36 1.05 -4.22
CA HIS A 180 -12.91 0.56 -5.53
C HIS A 180 -14.06 -0.19 -6.22
N LEU A 181 -14.61 0.44 -7.25
CA LEU A 181 -15.60 -0.17 -8.13
C LEU A 181 -14.91 -0.82 -9.33
N VAL A 182 -15.27 -2.06 -9.62
CA VAL A 182 -14.87 -2.80 -10.83
C VAL A 182 -16.11 -3.19 -11.62
N THR A 183 -16.16 -2.84 -12.90
CA THR A 183 -17.30 -3.18 -13.77
C THR A 183 -16.87 -3.46 -15.20
N ASP A 184 -17.62 -4.28 -15.93
CA ASP A 184 -17.44 -4.50 -17.38
C ASP A 184 -18.45 -3.71 -18.24
N ASP A 185 -19.26 -2.84 -17.61
CA ASP A 185 -20.21 -2.00 -18.32
C ASP A 185 -19.50 -0.93 -19.17
N PRO A 186 -19.73 -0.91 -20.50
CA PRO A 186 -19.11 0.07 -21.38
C PRO A 186 -19.62 1.50 -21.21
N THR A 187 -20.78 1.75 -20.56
CA THR A 187 -21.29 3.12 -20.35
C THR A 187 -20.76 3.77 -19.07
N SER A 188 -20.30 2.96 -18.11
CA SER A 188 -19.76 3.39 -16.82
C SER A 188 -18.76 4.55 -16.87
N PRO A 189 -17.81 4.67 -17.81
CA PRO A 189 -16.93 5.85 -17.86
C PRO A 189 -17.67 7.19 -17.96
N ILE A 190 -18.70 7.25 -18.81
CA ILE A 190 -19.50 8.48 -19.00
C ILE A 190 -20.45 8.67 -17.81
N GLU A 191 -21.06 7.58 -17.34
CA GLU A 191 -22.00 7.60 -16.23
C GLU A 191 -21.33 8.01 -14.91
N MET A 192 -20.13 7.53 -14.63
CA MET A 192 -19.38 7.86 -13.42
C MET A 192 -18.97 9.34 -13.35
N VAL A 193 -18.62 9.95 -14.49
CA VAL A 193 -18.36 11.40 -14.56
C VAL A 193 -19.62 12.18 -14.20
N ARG A 194 -20.74 11.85 -14.86
CA ARG A 194 -22.02 12.51 -14.60
C ARG A 194 -22.49 12.31 -13.15
N TRP A 195 -22.38 11.08 -12.64
CA TRP A 195 -22.73 10.73 -11.27
C TRP A 195 -21.86 11.48 -10.25
N SER A 196 -20.55 11.63 -10.51
CA SER A 196 -19.65 12.41 -9.66
C SER A 196 -20.07 13.88 -9.61
N ASP A 197 -20.44 14.47 -10.74
CA ASP A 197 -20.93 15.86 -10.81
C ASP A 197 -22.27 16.04 -10.08
N GLU A 198 -23.20 15.08 -10.22
CA GLU A 198 -24.53 15.13 -9.60
C GLU A 198 -24.49 14.91 -8.07
N THR A 199 -23.61 14.03 -7.59
CA THR A 199 -23.54 13.65 -6.17
C THR A 199 -22.48 14.43 -5.38
N GLY A 200 -21.50 15.04 -6.06
CA GLY A 200 -20.34 15.68 -5.44
C GLY A 200 -19.32 14.69 -4.85
N GLN A 201 -19.46 13.39 -5.11
CA GLN A 201 -18.55 12.34 -4.68
C GLN A 201 -17.45 12.18 -5.74
N PRO A 202 -16.19 12.58 -5.48
CA PRO A 202 -15.16 12.58 -6.53
C PRO A 202 -14.69 11.17 -6.90
N VAL A 203 -14.60 10.92 -8.20
CA VAL A 203 -13.80 9.83 -8.78
C VAL A 203 -12.33 10.27 -8.80
N ILE A 204 -11.49 9.63 -7.98
CA ILE A 204 -10.09 10.02 -7.75
C ILE A 204 -9.07 9.23 -8.60
N ASP A 205 -9.48 8.12 -9.20
CA ASP A 205 -8.71 7.34 -10.18
C ASP A 205 -9.69 6.59 -11.09
N GLU A 206 -9.36 6.49 -12.37
CA GLU A 206 -10.12 5.73 -13.39
C GLU A 206 -9.11 4.99 -14.28
N ARG A 207 -9.34 3.70 -14.49
CA ARG A 207 -8.50 2.86 -15.35
C ARG A 207 -9.31 1.83 -16.11
N ARG A 208 -8.78 1.40 -17.26
CA ARG A 208 -9.29 0.27 -18.02
C ARG A 208 -8.26 -0.84 -18.09
N GLU A 209 -8.68 -2.05 -17.75
CA GLU A 209 -7.88 -3.27 -17.82
C GLU A 209 -8.63 -4.36 -18.62
N GLY A 210 -8.29 -4.50 -19.89
CA GLY A 210 -9.00 -5.40 -20.79
C GLY A 210 -10.49 -5.00 -20.92
N PRO A 211 -11.43 -5.89 -20.56
CA PRO A 211 -12.86 -5.56 -20.56
C PRO A 211 -13.31 -4.80 -19.30
N LEU A 212 -12.49 -4.70 -18.25
CA LEU A 212 -12.89 -4.14 -16.98
C LEU A 212 -12.52 -2.65 -16.85
N PHE A 213 -13.43 -1.88 -16.27
CA PHE A 213 -13.24 -0.52 -15.81
C PHE A 213 -13.10 -0.51 -14.28
N HIS A 214 -12.15 0.27 -13.80
CA HIS A 214 -11.82 0.43 -12.40
C HIS A 214 -11.99 1.89 -12.02
N PHE A 215 -12.80 2.17 -11.00
CA PHE A 215 -13.01 3.51 -10.47
C PHE A 215 -12.68 3.54 -8.98
N LEU A 216 -11.93 4.53 -8.53
CA LEU A 216 -11.80 4.86 -7.12
C LEU A 216 -12.69 6.05 -6.79
N VAL A 217 -13.61 5.86 -5.85
CA VAL A 217 -14.57 6.88 -5.42
C VAL A 217 -14.30 7.22 -3.97
N ARG A 218 -14.12 8.50 -3.64
CA ARG A 218 -13.96 8.94 -2.25
C ARG A 218 -15.28 9.46 -1.71
N LYS A 219 -15.70 8.96 -0.55
CA LYS A 219 -16.85 9.47 0.18
C LYS A 219 -16.58 10.88 0.74
N THR A 220 -17.36 11.88 0.37
CA THR A 220 -17.18 13.29 0.80
C THR A 220 -18.42 13.90 1.46
N SER A 221 -19.61 13.35 1.23
CA SER A 221 -20.89 13.79 1.81
C SER A 221 -21.78 12.61 2.16
#